data_AF-A0A7I7RSR3-F1
#
_entry.id   AF-A0A7I7RSR3-F1
#
_cell.length_a   1.000
_cell.length_b   1.000
_cell.length_c   1.000
_cell.angle_alpha   90.00
_cell.angle_beta   90.00
_cell.angle_gamma   90.00
#
_symmetry.space_group_name_H-M   'P 1'
#
loop_
_entity.id
_entity.type
_entity.pdbx_description
1 polymer ?
#
loop_
_entity_poly.entity_id
_entity_poly.type
_entity_poly.pdbx_seq_one_letter_code
_entity_poly.pdbx_strand_id
1 'polypeptide(L)'
;MRSALVLLASFLATTAVTVTTPMAAPARAEAPMPDLSGYATVAPDAFVADGEAYFQTPDGLLCSIQPTRGTAGCDGKLPATLIGVNEIVLAADVNARGLRATANPRFVKASGDAAPVLHDGQKLVFGDFECAVGPGPRTACTKGSPAAQWMVVSPGRTGIGPATDGLPEGFPDPNDFVVGDDTYIVGTGAKNLFPVFTVDGGLTCSIVVFSGGEIGCNGTLPGVAAGENEVFAQLPGGAGIRRTDDPKFDHPAYPGNVRQLPVGYRVNGSGSTCMAVTGGVACYGTLAGATRGFQVGPEGTTTFGG
;
A
#
# COMPACT_ATOMS: atom_id res chain seq x y z
N MET A 1 -82.29 -4.37 -15.00
CA MET A 1 -81.42 -5.28 -14.22
C MET A 1 -79.98 -5.00 -14.65
N ARG A 2 -79.14 -4.63 -13.70
CA ARG A 2 -77.72 -4.31 -13.85
C ARG A 2 -76.92 -5.61 -13.89
N SER A 3 -75.93 -5.73 -14.78
CA SER A 3 -74.72 -6.53 -14.54
C SER A 3 -73.60 -6.07 -15.50
N ALA A 4 -72.59 -5.43 -14.93
CA ALA A 4 -71.32 -5.09 -15.56
C ALA A 4 -70.33 -6.24 -15.31
N LEU A 5 -69.53 -6.59 -16.31
CA LEU A 5 -68.46 -7.57 -16.19
C LEU A 5 -67.12 -6.82 -16.37
N VAL A 6 -66.39 -6.67 -15.26
CA VAL A 6 -65.05 -6.09 -15.21
C VAL A 6 -64.05 -7.25 -15.24
N LEU A 7 -63.19 -7.29 -16.27
CA LEU A 7 -62.06 -8.21 -16.35
C LEU A 7 -60.80 -7.48 -15.86
N LEU A 8 -60.30 -7.89 -14.68
CA LEU A 8 -58.99 -7.50 -14.16
C LEU A 8 -57.89 -8.28 -14.90
N ALA A 9 -56.92 -7.57 -15.46
CA ALA A 9 -55.66 -8.13 -15.96
C ALA A 9 -54.59 -8.03 -14.86
N SER A 10 -54.06 -9.17 -14.42
CA SER A 10 -52.97 -9.26 -13.45
C SER A 10 -51.62 -9.32 -14.17
N PHE A 11 -50.83 -8.24 -14.09
CA PHE A 11 -49.43 -8.24 -14.50
C PHE A 11 -48.55 -8.74 -13.34
N LEU A 12 -47.99 -9.93 -13.48
CA LEU A 12 -46.91 -10.46 -12.63
C LEU A 12 -45.57 -9.93 -13.15
N ALA A 13 -44.98 -8.97 -12.43
CA ALA A 13 -43.61 -8.52 -12.67
C ALA A 13 -42.65 -9.44 -11.89
N THR A 14 -41.96 -10.32 -12.61
CA THR A 14 -40.83 -11.11 -12.09
C THR A 14 -39.59 -10.23 -11.99
N THR A 15 -39.22 -9.86 -10.77
CA THR A 15 -37.94 -9.21 -10.45
C THR A 15 -36.82 -10.24 -10.48
N ALA A 16 -35.96 -10.17 -11.51
CA ALA A 16 -34.74 -10.95 -11.58
C ALA A 16 -33.72 -10.38 -10.56
N VAL A 17 -33.43 -11.15 -9.52
CA VAL A 17 -32.34 -10.89 -8.58
C VAL A 17 -31.03 -11.29 -9.25
N THR A 18 -30.28 -10.31 -9.77
CA THR A 18 -28.90 -10.52 -10.21
C THR A 18 -28.01 -10.71 -9.00
N VAL A 19 -27.56 -11.95 -8.78
CA VAL A 19 -26.54 -12.29 -7.79
C VAL A 19 -25.20 -11.78 -8.31
N THR A 20 -24.74 -10.64 -7.82
CA THR A 20 -23.37 -10.17 -8.00
C THR A 20 -22.47 -10.95 -7.05
N THR A 21 -21.73 -11.93 -7.57
CA THR A 21 -20.65 -12.58 -6.83
C THR A 21 -19.56 -11.55 -6.52
N PRO A 22 -19.17 -11.34 -5.25
CA PRO A 22 -18.05 -10.47 -4.92
C PRO A 22 -16.77 -11.07 -5.50
N MET A 23 -16.06 -10.27 -6.30
CA MET A 23 -14.76 -10.64 -6.84
C MET A 23 -13.74 -10.40 -5.73
N ALA A 24 -13.27 -11.47 -5.07
CA ALA A 24 -12.11 -11.38 -4.20
C ALA A 24 -10.93 -10.80 -5.01
N ALA A 25 -10.27 -9.78 -4.49
CA ALA A 25 -9.07 -9.25 -5.13
C ALA A 25 -8.03 -10.38 -5.20
N PRO A 26 -7.47 -10.70 -6.37
CA PRO A 26 -6.45 -11.74 -6.45
C PRO A 26 -5.24 -11.30 -5.62
N ALA A 27 -4.81 -12.15 -4.70
CA ALA A 27 -3.52 -12.00 -4.03
C ALA A 27 -2.45 -11.85 -5.11
N ARG A 28 -1.80 -10.69 -5.17
CA ARG A 28 -0.83 -10.40 -6.22
C ARG A 28 0.44 -11.16 -5.85
N ALA A 29 0.78 -12.18 -6.64
CA ALA A 29 2.02 -12.93 -6.45
C ALA A 29 3.22 -11.97 -6.36
N GLU A 30 4.13 -12.22 -5.41
CA GLU A 30 5.34 -11.45 -5.14
C GLU A 30 6.13 -11.15 -6.42
N ALA A 31 6.81 -10.00 -6.50
CA ALA A 31 7.74 -9.77 -7.61
C ALA A 31 8.88 -10.78 -7.46
N PRO A 32 9.16 -11.63 -8.45
CA PRO A 32 10.37 -12.44 -8.39
C PRO A 32 11.59 -11.50 -8.37
N MET A 33 12.60 -11.86 -7.57
CA MET A 33 13.86 -11.13 -7.53
C MET A 33 14.46 -11.10 -8.95
N PRO A 34 14.79 -9.91 -9.49
CA PRO A 34 15.34 -9.79 -10.83
C PRO A 34 16.80 -10.26 -10.85
N ASP A 35 17.16 -11.06 -11.85
CA ASP A 35 18.57 -11.34 -12.15
C ASP A 35 19.15 -10.20 -12.99
N LEU A 36 20.11 -9.47 -12.40
CA LEU A 36 20.80 -8.35 -13.04
C LEU A 36 22.22 -8.71 -13.51
N SER A 37 22.63 -9.98 -13.41
CA SER A 37 23.99 -10.42 -13.76
C SER A 37 24.27 -10.37 -15.27
N GLY A 38 23.24 -10.54 -16.11
CA GLY A 38 23.35 -10.52 -17.56
C GLY A 38 23.43 -9.13 -18.21
N TYR A 39 23.35 -8.05 -17.43
CA TYR A 39 23.36 -6.68 -17.94
C TYR A 39 24.78 -6.11 -18.02
N ALA A 40 25.05 -5.32 -19.06
CA ALA A 40 26.31 -4.62 -19.22
C ALA A 40 26.40 -3.44 -18.23
N THR A 41 27.33 -3.53 -17.28
CA THR A 41 27.58 -2.43 -16.34
C THR A 41 28.18 -1.23 -17.07
N VAL A 42 27.55 -0.06 -16.91
CA VAL A 42 28.08 1.22 -17.39
C VAL A 42 28.75 2.00 -16.25
N ALA A 43 29.75 2.82 -16.59
CA ALA A 43 30.42 3.66 -15.61
C ALA A 43 29.47 4.74 -15.08
N PRO A 44 29.42 4.97 -13.75
CA PRO A 44 28.46 5.89 -13.15
C PRO A 44 28.80 7.37 -13.39
N ASP A 45 30.02 7.71 -13.77
CA ASP A 45 30.50 9.11 -13.86
C ASP A 45 29.60 10.01 -14.72
N ALA A 46 29.03 9.49 -15.79
CA ALA A 46 28.13 10.24 -16.67
C ALA A 46 26.73 10.46 -16.06
N PHE A 47 26.34 9.64 -15.09
CA PHE A 47 25.01 9.61 -14.47
C PHE A 47 24.99 10.32 -13.10
N VAL A 48 26.15 10.55 -12.49
CA VAL A 48 26.25 11.10 -11.14
C VAL A 48 26.18 12.63 -11.15
N ALA A 49 25.28 13.18 -10.35
CA ALA A 49 25.18 14.59 -10.03
C ALA A 49 24.83 14.74 -8.54
N ASP A 50 25.53 15.63 -7.83
CA ASP A 50 25.27 15.95 -6.42
C ASP A 50 25.25 14.72 -5.47
N GLY A 51 26.05 13.70 -5.79
CA GLY A 51 26.15 12.47 -4.99
C GLY A 51 25.02 11.45 -5.21
N GLU A 52 24.16 11.67 -6.19
CA GLU A 52 23.10 10.77 -6.62
C GLU A 52 23.32 10.39 -8.10
N ALA A 53 22.88 9.20 -8.51
CA ALA A 53 22.99 8.78 -9.90
C ALA A 53 21.62 8.84 -10.57
N TYR A 54 21.46 9.68 -11.59
CA TYR A 54 20.20 9.89 -12.30
C TYR A 54 20.27 9.29 -13.70
N PHE A 55 19.19 8.65 -14.14
CA PHE A 55 19.05 8.16 -15.51
C PHE A 55 17.61 8.21 -16.00
N GLN A 56 17.45 8.24 -17.31
CA GLN A 56 16.16 8.03 -17.96
C GLN A 56 16.12 6.64 -18.57
N THR A 57 14.93 6.04 -18.59
CA THR A 57 14.70 4.82 -19.35
C THR A 57 14.21 5.18 -20.77
N PRO A 58 14.36 4.30 -21.77
CA PRO A 58 13.89 4.58 -23.13
C PRO A 58 12.37 4.80 -23.23
N ASP A 59 11.59 4.25 -22.30
CA ASP A 59 10.15 4.47 -22.17
C ASP A 59 9.77 5.72 -21.35
N GLY A 60 10.77 6.51 -20.93
CA GLY A 60 10.57 7.84 -20.37
C GLY A 60 10.38 7.91 -18.85
N LEU A 61 10.72 6.84 -18.11
CA LEU A 61 10.80 6.93 -16.65
C LEU A 61 12.02 7.74 -16.24
N LEU A 62 11.86 8.54 -15.20
CA LEU A 62 12.93 9.33 -14.60
C LEU A 62 13.36 8.64 -13.32
N CYS A 63 14.56 8.07 -13.30
CA CYS A 63 15.01 7.22 -12.21
C CYS A 63 16.25 7.79 -11.54
N SER A 64 16.40 7.49 -10.25
CA SER A 64 17.67 7.76 -9.58
C SER A 64 18.00 6.80 -8.46
N ILE A 65 19.30 6.69 -8.19
CA ILE A 65 19.90 6.02 -7.05
C ILE A 65 20.40 7.11 -6.11
N GLN A 66 19.89 7.13 -4.88
CA GLN A 66 20.16 8.13 -3.84
C GLN A 66 20.75 7.45 -2.60
N PRO A 67 22.05 7.05 -2.60
CA PRO A 67 22.63 6.23 -1.53
C PRO A 67 22.59 6.91 -0.16
N THR A 68 22.76 8.24 -0.12
CA THR A 68 22.70 9.04 1.13
C THR A 68 21.33 8.98 1.80
N ARG A 69 20.26 8.79 1.02
CA ARG A 69 18.90 8.58 1.50
C ARG A 69 18.52 7.11 1.63
N GLY A 70 19.41 6.21 1.22
CA GLY A 70 19.18 4.77 1.22
C GLY A 70 18.03 4.34 0.31
N THR A 71 17.79 5.07 -0.79
CA THR A 71 16.69 4.82 -1.72
C THR A 71 17.14 4.76 -3.18
N ALA A 72 16.43 3.99 -3.99
CA ALA A 72 16.43 4.11 -5.45
C ALA A 72 14.98 4.06 -5.96
N GLY A 73 14.71 4.49 -7.18
CA GLY A 73 13.33 4.50 -7.67
C GLY A 73 13.16 5.18 -9.00
N CYS A 74 11.92 5.24 -9.45
CA CYS A 74 11.54 5.86 -10.71
C CYS A 74 10.23 6.64 -10.58
N ASP A 75 10.17 7.77 -11.27
CA ASP A 75 8.99 8.58 -11.51
C ASP A 75 8.50 8.44 -12.95
N GLY A 76 7.21 8.66 -13.17
CA GLY A 76 6.61 8.71 -14.50
C GLY A 76 5.33 7.89 -14.59
N LYS A 77 4.96 7.49 -15.80
CA LYS A 77 3.77 6.64 -16.00
C LYS A 77 4.11 5.19 -15.66
N LEU A 78 3.78 4.77 -14.45
CA LEU A 78 4.02 3.40 -14.01
C LEU A 78 2.97 2.44 -14.60
N PRO A 79 3.38 1.39 -15.35
CA PRO A 79 2.45 0.39 -15.88
C PRO A 79 1.93 -0.53 -14.77
N ALA A 80 0.78 -1.18 -15.00
CA ALA A 80 0.21 -2.17 -14.09
C ALA A 80 -0.01 -1.68 -12.64
N THR A 81 -0.26 -0.40 -12.44
CA THR A 81 -0.60 0.23 -11.15
C THR A 81 -2.00 0.85 -11.19
N LEU A 82 -2.48 1.33 -10.04
CA LEU A 82 -3.68 2.16 -9.98
C LEU A 82 -3.48 3.47 -10.74
N ILE A 83 -4.58 4.02 -11.29
CA ILE A 83 -4.56 5.32 -11.97
C ILE A 83 -4.02 6.38 -11.00
N GLY A 84 -3.08 7.20 -11.48
CA GLY A 84 -2.47 8.29 -10.71
C GLY A 84 -1.21 7.90 -9.93
N VAL A 85 -0.87 6.60 -9.84
CA VAL A 85 0.41 6.15 -9.30
C VAL A 85 1.53 6.50 -10.27
N ASN A 86 2.48 7.30 -9.80
CA ASN A 86 3.52 7.90 -10.63
C ASN A 86 4.93 7.85 -10.02
N GLU A 87 5.11 7.25 -8.86
CA GLU A 87 6.41 7.07 -8.21
C GLU A 87 6.50 5.67 -7.59
N ILE A 88 7.65 5.00 -7.74
CA ILE A 88 7.99 3.74 -7.05
C ILE A 88 9.31 3.92 -6.33
N VAL A 89 9.34 3.58 -5.04
CA VAL A 89 10.49 3.74 -4.16
C VAL A 89 10.98 2.37 -3.69
N LEU A 90 12.24 2.05 -3.95
CA LEU A 90 13.00 0.97 -3.34
C LEU A 90 13.76 1.50 -2.12
N ALA A 91 13.48 0.95 -0.94
CA ALA A 91 14.17 1.26 0.31
C ALA A 91 14.20 0.02 1.22
N ALA A 92 15.12 0.00 2.19
CA ALA A 92 15.13 -1.06 3.21
C ALA A 92 13.91 -0.94 4.15
N ASP A 93 13.58 0.28 4.58
CA ASP A 93 12.41 0.56 5.42
C ASP A 93 11.11 0.33 4.65
N VAL A 94 10.25 -0.55 5.18
CA VAL A 94 8.93 -0.88 4.62
C VAL A 94 8.00 0.33 4.53
N ASN A 95 8.16 1.30 5.43
CA ASN A 95 7.35 2.52 5.44
C ASN A 95 7.80 3.50 4.35
N ALA A 96 9.08 3.47 3.99
CA ALA A 96 9.67 4.35 2.99
C ALA A 96 9.54 3.81 1.55
N ARG A 97 9.59 2.49 1.36
CA ARG A 97 9.45 1.84 0.04
C ARG A 97 7.99 1.79 -0.45
N GLY A 98 7.76 1.40 -1.70
CA GLY A 98 6.42 1.16 -2.25
C GLY A 98 5.99 2.14 -3.32
N LEU A 99 4.72 2.03 -3.72
CA LEU A 99 4.08 2.84 -4.75
C LEU A 99 3.54 4.15 -4.17
N ARG A 100 3.59 5.23 -4.95
CA ARG A 100 3.13 6.56 -4.53
C ARG A 100 2.38 7.26 -5.67
N ALA A 101 1.39 8.05 -5.27
CA ALA A 101 0.74 9.05 -6.12
C ALA A 101 1.12 10.42 -5.55
N THR A 102 2.00 11.14 -6.24
CA THR A 102 2.62 12.38 -5.71
C THR A 102 2.63 13.49 -6.76
N ALA A 103 2.42 14.73 -6.32
CA ALA A 103 2.65 15.92 -7.14
C ALA A 103 4.13 16.35 -7.14
N ASN A 104 4.93 15.81 -6.22
CA ASN A 104 6.34 16.14 -6.02
C ASN A 104 7.19 14.88 -6.21
N PRO A 105 7.47 14.48 -7.47
CA PRO A 105 8.32 13.34 -7.78
C PRO A 105 9.75 13.57 -7.29
N ARG A 106 10.42 12.54 -6.72
CA ARG A 106 11.72 12.69 -6.05
C ARG A 106 12.93 12.17 -6.83
N PHE A 107 12.70 11.38 -7.87
CA PHE A 107 13.75 10.76 -8.70
C PHE A 107 14.08 11.58 -9.95
N VAL A 108 13.41 12.73 -10.12
CA VAL A 108 13.77 13.75 -11.08
C VAL A 108 15.01 14.54 -10.65
N LYS A 109 15.88 14.88 -11.61
CA LYS A 109 17.09 15.66 -11.35
C LYS A 109 16.73 17.08 -10.92
N ALA A 110 17.21 17.52 -9.76
CA ALA A 110 16.87 18.83 -9.20
C ALA A 110 17.35 20.03 -10.06
N SER A 111 18.43 19.86 -10.84
CA SER A 111 18.95 20.90 -11.73
C SER A 111 18.02 21.23 -12.91
N GLY A 112 17.06 20.34 -13.21
CA GLY A 112 16.16 20.48 -14.37
C GLY A 112 16.76 19.99 -15.70
N ASP A 113 18.05 19.62 -15.73
CA ASP A 113 18.63 19.02 -16.94
C ASP A 113 18.11 17.60 -17.15
N ALA A 114 18.04 17.18 -18.41
CA ALA A 114 17.80 15.79 -18.77
C ALA A 114 18.91 14.89 -18.20
N ALA A 115 18.54 13.88 -17.41
CA ALA A 115 19.47 12.82 -17.04
C ALA A 115 19.84 11.97 -18.28
N PRO A 116 21.04 11.36 -18.32
CA PRO A 116 21.42 10.48 -19.42
C PRO A 116 20.50 9.27 -19.53
N VAL A 117 20.33 8.72 -20.73
CA VAL A 117 19.54 7.51 -20.94
C VAL A 117 20.37 6.28 -20.56
N LEU A 118 19.81 5.40 -19.73
CA LEU A 118 20.30 4.04 -19.52
C LEU A 118 19.56 3.12 -20.50
N HIS A 119 20.27 2.57 -21.48
CA HIS A 119 19.67 1.82 -22.58
C HIS A 119 19.38 0.36 -22.22
N ASP A 120 18.53 -0.30 -23.02
CA ASP A 120 18.25 -1.72 -22.94
C ASP A 120 19.55 -2.56 -22.86
N GLY A 121 19.56 -3.51 -21.92
CA GLY A 121 20.70 -4.38 -21.65
C GLY A 121 21.79 -3.74 -20.79
N GLN A 122 21.63 -2.49 -20.36
CA GLN A 122 22.58 -1.81 -19.48
C GLN A 122 22.14 -1.85 -18.02
N LYS A 123 23.13 -1.81 -17.12
CA LYS A 123 22.92 -1.56 -15.70
C LYS A 123 23.88 -0.53 -15.14
N LEU A 124 23.41 0.17 -14.13
CA LEU A 124 24.14 1.13 -13.34
C LEU A 124 24.29 0.60 -11.91
N VAL A 125 25.51 0.62 -11.39
CA VAL A 125 25.82 0.23 -10.00
C VAL A 125 26.29 1.47 -9.26
N PHE A 126 25.64 1.80 -8.15
CA PHE A 126 26.00 2.98 -7.36
C PHE A 126 25.63 2.80 -5.89
N GLY A 127 26.63 2.90 -5.00
CA GLY A 127 26.45 2.56 -3.59
C GLY A 127 26.11 1.07 -3.42
N ASP A 128 25.06 0.78 -2.66
CA ASP A 128 24.55 -0.58 -2.44
C ASP A 128 23.36 -0.92 -3.35
N PHE A 129 23.22 -0.22 -4.47
CA PHE A 129 22.16 -0.44 -5.45
C PHE A 129 22.71 -0.85 -6.81
N GLU A 130 21.95 -1.70 -7.49
CA GLU A 130 22.08 -1.94 -8.93
C GLU A 130 20.73 -1.65 -9.59
N CYS A 131 20.73 -0.91 -10.70
CA CYS A 131 19.53 -0.63 -11.50
C CYS A 131 19.79 -0.97 -12.95
N ALA A 132 18.85 -1.64 -13.62
CA ALA A 132 19.00 -2.10 -14.98
C ALA A 132 17.76 -1.82 -15.83
N VAL A 133 17.99 -1.60 -17.11
CA VAL A 133 16.93 -1.44 -18.13
C VAL A 133 16.96 -2.67 -19.04
N GLY A 134 15.92 -3.49 -18.94
CA GLY A 134 15.75 -4.73 -19.69
C GLY A 134 15.18 -4.52 -21.09
N PRO A 135 15.13 -5.59 -21.91
CA PRO A 135 14.43 -5.53 -23.18
C PRO A 135 12.94 -5.24 -22.97
N GLY A 136 12.41 -4.34 -23.79
CA GLY A 136 11.05 -3.81 -23.62
C GLY A 136 10.96 -2.78 -22.49
N PRO A 137 9.76 -2.30 -22.13
CA PRO A 137 9.60 -1.32 -21.05
C PRO A 137 9.76 -2.00 -19.67
N ARG A 138 10.98 -2.48 -19.37
CA ARG A 138 11.32 -3.14 -18.10
C ARG A 138 12.45 -2.40 -17.41
N THR A 139 12.22 -2.01 -16.17
CA THR A 139 13.23 -1.46 -15.27
C THR A 139 13.25 -2.28 -13.99
N ALA A 140 14.42 -2.59 -13.48
CA ALA A 140 14.56 -3.32 -12.23
C ALA A 140 15.71 -2.76 -11.41
N CYS A 141 15.54 -2.67 -10.10
CA CYS A 141 16.63 -2.34 -9.21
C CYS A 141 16.69 -3.30 -8.03
N THR A 142 17.89 -3.54 -7.53
CA THR A 142 18.17 -4.32 -6.32
C THR A 142 18.92 -3.46 -5.31
N LYS A 143 18.72 -3.74 -4.02
CA LYS A 143 19.47 -3.16 -2.90
C LYS A 143 20.15 -4.27 -2.09
N GLY A 144 21.42 -4.06 -1.75
CA GLY A 144 22.24 -4.98 -0.97
C GLY A 144 23.16 -5.85 -1.83
N SER A 145 24.18 -6.42 -1.18
CA SER A 145 25.08 -7.43 -1.76
C SER A 145 25.34 -8.54 -0.73
N PRO A 146 24.64 -9.71 -0.83
CA PRO A 146 23.64 -10.06 -1.84
C PRO A 146 22.37 -9.20 -1.78
N ALA A 147 21.61 -9.16 -2.88
CA ALA A 147 20.37 -8.41 -2.96
C ALA A 147 19.36 -8.90 -1.90
N ALA A 148 18.84 -7.96 -1.11
CA ALA A 148 17.87 -8.22 -0.04
C ALA A 148 16.53 -7.53 -0.29
N GLN A 149 16.49 -6.52 -1.16
CA GLN A 149 15.26 -5.87 -1.62
C GLN A 149 15.37 -5.59 -3.12
N TRP A 150 14.22 -5.52 -3.80
CA TRP A 150 14.17 -5.20 -5.21
C TRP A 150 12.89 -4.47 -5.61
N MET A 151 12.95 -3.81 -6.76
CA MET A 151 11.78 -3.30 -7.45
C MET A 151 11.80 -3.76 -8.90
N VAL A 152 10.61 -3.92 -9.46
CA VAL A 152 10.42 -4.20 -10.89
C VAL A 152 9.32 -3.28 -11.41
N VAL A 153 9.56 -2.68 -12.57
CA VAL A 153 8.60 -1.93 -13.37
C VAL A 153 8.52 -2.64 -14.73
N SER A 154 7.33 -3.07 -15.13
CA SER A 154 7.09 -3.78 -16.39
C SER A 154 5.60 -3.73 -16.78
N PRO A 155 5.22 -3.99 -18.06
CA PRO A 155 3.82 -3.98 -18.48
C PRO A 155 2.91 -4.92 -17.69
N GLY A 156 3.45 -6.05 -17.23
CA GLY A 156 2.70 -7.05 -16.47
C GLY A 156 2.65 -6.77 -14.97
N ARG A 157 3.66 -6.07 -14.43
CA ARG A 157 3.79 -5.84 -12.98
C ARG A 157 4.70 -4.65 -12.69
N THR A 158 4.25 -3.79 -11.78
CA THR A 158 5.08 -2.82 -11.09
C THR A 158 4.95 -3.05 -9.59
N GLY A 159 6.07 -3.22 -8.88
CA GLY A 159 6.02 -3.48 -7.44
C GLY A 159 7.38 -3.71 -6.80
N ILE A 160 7.34 -3.86 -5.48
CA ILE A 160 8.50 -4.07 -4.60
C ILE A 160 8.53 -5.52 -4.12
N GLY A 161 9.74 -6.05 -3.91
CA GLY A 161 9.98 -7.26 -3.14
C GLY A 161 11.17 -7.09 -2.17
N PRO A 162 11.37 -8.04 -1.24
CA PRO A 162 10.53 -9.20 -1.00
C PRO A 162 9.16 -8.84 -0.43
N ALA A 163 8.29 -9.85 -0.35
CA ALA A 163 7.09 -9.78 0.48
C ALA A 163 7.47 -9.40 1.93
N THR A 164 6.52 -8.79 2.64
CA THR A 164 6.72 -8.35 4.01
C THR A 164 6.73 -9.54 4.96
N ASP A 165 7.85 -9.74 5.65
CA ASP A 165 8.05 -10.87 6.56
C ASP A 165 7.02 -10.92 7.71
N GLY A 166 6.62 -12.14 8.05
CA GLY A 166 5.74 -12.41 9.20
C GLY A 166 4.25 -12.17 8.95
N LEU A 167 3.85 -11.85 7.72
CA LEU A 167 2.44 -11.81 7.33
C LEU A 167 1.92 -13.24 7.03
N PRO A 168 0.69 -13.59 7.46
CA PRO A 168 0.06 -14.86 7.11
C PRO A 168 -0.16 -15.02 5.61
N GLU A 169 -0.23 -16.26 5.12
CA GLU A 169 -0.63 -16.55 3.74
C GLU A 169 -2.02 -15.95 3.44
N GLY A 170 -2.14 -15.27 2.30
CA GLY A 170 -3.38 -14.61 1.89
C GLY A 170 -3.64 -13.24 2.52
N PHE A 171 -2.84 -12.82 3.51
CA PHE A 171 -2.93 -11.47 4.05
C PHE A 171 -2.36 -10.45 3.03
N PRO A 172 -3.02 -9.29 2.83
CA PRO A 172 -2.54 -8.29 1.87
C PRO A 172 -1.12 -7.80 2.18
N ASP A 173 -0.24 -7.78 1.18
CA ASP A 173 1.10 -7.23 1.34
C ASP A 173 1.08 -5.71 1.17
N PRO A 174 1.61 -4.93 2.12
CA PRO A 174 1.61 -3.48 2.04
C PRO A 174 2.43 -2.94 0.87
N ASN A 175 3.38 -3.69 0.30
CA ASN A 175 4.14 -3.27 -0.89
C ASN A 175 3.26 -3.14 -2.14
N ASP A 176 2.08 -3.75 -2.16
CA ASP A 176 1.13 -3.68 -3.28
C ASP A 176 0.17 -2.49 -3.19
N PHE A 177 0.24 -1.70 -2.10
CA PHE A 177 -0.64 -0.57 -1.83
C PHE A 177 0.08 0.75 -2.06
N VAL A 178 -0.67 1.74 -2.51
CA VAL A 178 -0.18 3.12 -2.66
C VAL A 178 -0.01 3.73 -1.28
N VAL A 179 1.19 4.21 -0.97
CA VAL A 179 1.45 4.93 0.28
C VAL A 179 0.62 6.22 0.25
N GLY A 180 -0.34 6.31 1.17
CA GLY A 180 -1.10 7.51 1.43
C GLY A 180 -0.19 8.64 1.91
N ASP A 181 -0.65 9.87 1.74
CA ASP A 181 0.06 11.03 2.26
C ASP A 181 -0.10 11.16 3.79
N ASP A 182 0.61 12.10 4.40
CA ASP A 182 0.54 12.36 5.85
C ASP A 182 -0.80 13.04 6.27
N THR A 183 -1.81 13.09 5.40
CA THR A 183 -3.05 13.84 5.66
C THR A 183 -4.07 13.12 6.54
N TYR A 184 -3.73 11.94 7.04
CA TYR A 184 -4.57 11.17 7.97
C TYR A 184 -4.36 11.56 9.44
N ILE A 185 -3.53 12.56 9.72
CA ILE A 185 -3.41 13.20 11.02
C ILE A 185 -4.58 14.19 11.21
N VAL A 186 -5.40 14.01 12.23
CA VAL A 186 -6.66 14.78 12.42
C VAL A 186 -6.49 15.92 13.41
N GLY A 187 -6.69 17.17 12.96
CA GLY A 187 -6.57 18.36 13.79
C GLY A 187 -5.14 18.90 13.91
N THR A 188 -4.88 19.78 14.88
CA THR A 188 -3.54 20.35 15.12
C THR A 188 -3.27 20.41 16.61
N GLY A 189 -2.11 19.92 17.05
CA GLY A 189 -1.66 20.04 18.43
C GLY A 189 -0.36 19.30 18.71
N ALA A 190 0.25 19.60 19.87
CA ALA A 190 1.61 19.14 20.23
C ALA A 190 1.77 17.60 20.32
N LYS A 191 0.66 16.85 20.36
CA LYS A 191 0.65 15.38 20.42
C LYS A 191 -0.08 14.74 19.23
N ASN A 192 -0.35 15.50 18.17
CA ASN A 192 -1.10 15.00 17.03
C ASN A 192 -0.20 14.22 16.07
N LEU A 193 0.02 12.94 16.40
CA LEU A 193 1.05 12.11 15.76
C LEU A 193 0.49 10.82 15.16
N PHE A 194 -0.79 10.51 15.40
CA PHE A 194 -1.38 9.22 15.05
C PHE A 194 -2.42 9.39 13.94
N PRO A 195 -2.36 8.57 12.89
CA PRO A 195 -3.35 8.64 11.83
C PRO A 195 -4.68 8.10 12.33
N VAL A 196 -5.76 8.79 11.97
CA VAL A 196 -7.15 8.39 12.16
C VAL A 196 -7.87 8.53 10.84
N PHE A 197 -8.52 7.46 10.38
CA PHE A 197 -9.08 7.38 9.03
C PHE A 197 -10.30 6.47 9.00
N THR A 198 -11.19 6.70 8.04
CA THR A 198 -12.26 5.75 7.73
C THR A 198 -11.86 4.87 6.54
N VAL A 199 -12.52 3.73 6.37
CA VAL A 199 -12.40 2.89 5.18
C VAL A 199 -13.77 2.55 4.61
N ASP A 200 -13.78 1.99 3.40
CA ASP A 200 -14.97 1.31 2.90
C ASP A 200 -15.44 0.23 3.88
N GLY A 201 -16.74 -0.02 3.98
CA GLY A 201 -17.33 -0.86 5.02
C GLY A 201 -17.64 -0.14 6.35
N GLY A 202 -17.36 1.17 6.44
CA GLY A 202 -17.84 2.03 7.54
C GLY A 202 -17.07 1.90 8.85
N LEU A 203 -15.85 1.34 8.81
CA LEU A 203 -14.95 1.31 9.96
C LEU A 203 -14.21 2.63 10.10
N THR A 204 -13.99 3.05 11.35
CA THR A 204 -13.04 4.12 11.69
C THR A 204 -11.86 3.50 12.42
N CYS A 205 -10.66 3.74 11.90
CA CYS A 205 -9.43 3.12 12.32
C CYS A 205 -8.41 4.15 12.82
N SER A 206 -7.52 3.70 13.70
CA SER A 206 -6.43 4.52 14.20
C SER A 206 -5.18 3.69 14.49
N ILE A 207 -4.00 4.28 14.29
CA ILE A 207 -2.70 3.68 14.59
C ILE A 207 -2.07 4.45 15.76
N VAL A 208 -2.37 4.04 17.00
CA VAL A 208 -1.91 4.70 18.22
C VAL A 208 -0.76 3.92 18.82
N VAL A 209 0.45 4.06 18.25
CA VAL A 209 1.64 3.30 18.68
C VAL A 209 2.76 4.27 19.01
N PHE A 210 3.05 4.49 20.31
CA PHE A 210 4.17 5.30 20.78
C PHE A 210 4.81 4.67 22.02
N SER A 211 5.98 4.06 21.84
CA SER A 211 6.64 3.22 22.88
C SER A 211 5.76 2.07 23.39
N GLY A 212 4.84 1.61 22.54
CA GLY A 212 3.77 0.68 22.84
C GLY A 212 2.41 1.25 22.44
N GLY A 213 1.41 0.42 22.18
CA GLY A 213 0.08 0.89 21.83
C GLY A 213 -0.77 -0.10 21.05
N GLU A 214 -1.78 0.42 20.36
CA GLU A 214 -2.75 -0.38 19.62
C GLU A 214 -2.98 0.20 18.23
N ILE A 215 -3.10 -0.72 17.28
CA ILE A 215 -3.76 -0.48 15.99
C ILE A 215 -5.17 -1.03 16.16
N GLY A 216 -6.19 -0.32 15.70
CA GLY A 216 -7.53 -0.89 15.74
C GLY A 216 -8.57 -0.10 14.99
N CYS A 217 -9.74 -0.69 14.87
CA CYS A 217 -10.87 -0.14 14.15
C CYS A 217 -12.17 -0.39 14.90
N ASN A 218 -13.04 0.63 14.89
CA ASN A 218 -14.39 0.59 15.42
C ASN A 218 -15.41 0.50 14.29
N GLY A 219 -16.45 -0.29 14.50
CA GLY A 219 -17.61 -0.37 13.61
C GLY A 219 -18.27 -1.74 13.60
N THR A 220 -19.06 -2.00 12.56
CA THR A 220 -19.68 -3.33 12.39
C THR A 220 -18.63 -4.29 11.87
N LEU A 221 -18.44 -5.40 12.58
CA LEU A 221 -17.46 -6.43 12.24
C LEU A 221 -18.18 -7.64 11.60
N PRO A 222 -17.97 -7.93 10.31
CA PRO A 222 -18.57 -9.09 9.67
C PRO A 222 -18.05 -10.40 10.29
N GLY A 223 -18.93 -11.39 10.44
CA GLY A 223 -18.57 -12.74 10.89
C GLY A 223 -18.23 -12.91 12.37
N VAL A 224 -18.42 -11.87 13.20
CA VAL A 224 -18.15 -11.92 14.65
C VAL A 224 -19.45 -11.92 15.47
N ALA A 225 -19.35 -12.12 16.79
CA ALA A 225 -20.52 -12.21 17.64
C ALA A 225 -21.28 -10.87 17.72
N ALA A 226 -22.61 -10.94 17.81
CA ALA A 226 -23.45 -9.75 17.88
C ALA A 226 -23.07 -8.85 19.07
N GLY A 227 -22.77 -7.58 18.79
CA GLY A 227 -22.40 -6.58 19.79
C GLY A 227 -20.89 -6.39 19.97
N GLU A 228 -20.04 -7.21 19.35
CA GLU A 228 -18.62 -6.87 19.19
C GLU A 228 -18.48 -5.76 18.14
N ASN A 229 -17.71 -4.74 18.46
CA ASN A 229 -17.63 -3.50 17.69
C ASN A 229 -16.21 -2.96 17.54
N GLU A 230 -15.22 -3.65 18.08
CA GLU A 230 -13.82 -3.23 18.04
C GLU A 230 -12.90 -4.40 17.74
N VAL A 231 -12.00 -4.22 16.76
CA VAL A 231 -10.90 -5.14 16.44
C VAL A 231 -9.59 -4.41 16.64
N PHE A 232 -8.60 -5.07 17.23
CA PHE A 232 -7.33 -4.44 17.59
C PHE A 232 -6.14 -5.39 17.48
N ALA A 233 -4.95 -4.80 17.37
CA ALA A 233 -3.66 -5.43 17.54
C ALA A 233 -2.80 -4.60 18.51
N GLN A 234 -2.41 -5.20 19.64
CA GLN A 234 -1.65 -4.54 20.69
C GLN A 234 -0.15 -4.87 20.60
N LEU A 235 0.68 -3.82 20.68
CA LEU A 235 2.12 -3.86 20.51
C LEU A 235 2.81 -3.29 21.76
N PRO A 236 3.46 -4.09 22.63
CA PRO A 236 3.36 -5.55 22.72
C PRO A 236 2.02 -5.98 23.34
N GLY A 237 1.60 -7.21 23.12
CA GLY A 237 0.29 -7.74 23.53
C GLY A 237 -0.23 -8.87 22.63
N GLY A 238 -1.51 -8.85 22.27
CA GLY A 238 -2.09 -9.77 21.29
C GLY A 238 -3.00 -9.02 20.31
N ALA A 239 -3.54 -9.72 19.33
CA ALA A 239 -4.63 -9.21 18.50
C ALA A 239 -5.96 -9.84 18.93
N GLY A 240 -7.05 -9.10 18.83
CA GLY A 240 -8.34 -9.55 19.34
C GLY A 240 -9.52 -8.74 18.84
N ILE A 241 -10.70 -9.25 19.16
CA ILE A 241 -11.98 -8.61 18.96
C ILE A 241 -12.59 -8.43 20.34
N ARG A 242 -13.23 -7.28 20.58
CA ARG A 242 -13.97 -7.04 21.81
C ARG A 242 -15.21 -6.20 21.57
N ARG A 243 -16.11 -6.26 22.55
CA ARG A 243 -17.15 -5.27 22.75
C ARG A 243 -16.62 -4.16 23.66
N THR A 244 -16.85 -2.92 23.27
CA THR A 244 -16.60 -1.74 24.12
C THR A 244 -17.77 -0.77 24.01
N ASP A 245 -18.17 -0.18 25.13
CA ASP A 245 -19.14 0.92 25.16
C ASP A 245 -18.44 2.30 25.06
N ASP A 246 -17.10 2.32 25.10
CA ASP A 246 -16.23 3.50 24.93
C ASP A 246 -15.23 3.22 23.80
N PRO A 247 -15.67 3.30 22.53
CA PRO A 247 -14.84 3.01 21.36
C PRO A 247 -13.75 4.08 21.23
N LYS A 248 -12.47 3.69 21.22
CA LYS A 248 -11.36 4.68 21.26
C LYS A 248 -10.79 5.06 19.90
N PHE A 249 -10.91 4.21 18.90
CA PHE A 249 -10.30 4.39 17.56
C PHE A 249 -11.06 5.38 16.66
N ASP A 250 -12.28 5.78 17.02
CA ASP A 250 -13.10 6.80 16.35
C ASP A 250 -13.09 8.16 17.06
N HIS A 251 -12.27 8.30 18.09
CA HIS A 251 -12.11 9.53 18.86
C HIS A 251 -10.70 10.12 18.64
N PRO A 252 -10.50 10.92 17.58
CA PRO A 252 -9.22 11.60 17.38
C PRO A 252 -8.91 12.51 18.56
N ALA A 253 -7.62 12.59 18.92
CA ALA A 253 -7.17 13.39 20.08
C ALA A 253 -7.44 14.89 19.92
N TYR A 254 -7.64 15.36 18.68
CA TYR A 254 -7.99 16.73 18.35
C TYR A 254 -9.19 16.75 17.40
N PRO A 255 -10.06 17.78 17.48
CA PRO A 255 -11.18 17.90 16.56
C PRO A 255 -10.69 18.13 15.13
N GLY A 256 -11.38 17.52 14.17
CA GLY A 256 -11.07 17.67 12.75
C GLY A 256 -11.82 16.66 11.90
N ASN A 257 -11.65 16.78 10.58
CA ASN A 257 -12.26 15.86 9.62
C ASN A 257 -11.44 14.58 9.54
N VAL A 258 -12.06 13.45 9.89
CA VAL A 258 -11.51 12.12 9.61
C VAL A 258 -11.71 11.81 8.13
N ARG A 259 -10.62 11.55 7.41
CA ARG A 259 -10.66 11.27 5.97
C ARG A 259 -10.80 9.78 5.71
N GLN A 260 -11.43 9.44 4.60
CA GLN A 260 -11.47 8.06 4.12
C GLN A 260 -10.16 7.71 3.41
N LEU A 261 -9.55 6.60 3.79
CA LEU A 261 -8.44 5.96 3.07
C LEU A 261 -9.02 5.20 1.87
N PRO A 262 -8.67 5.56 0.62
CA PRO A 262 -9.23 4.88 -0.56
C PRO A 262 -8.75 3.44 -0.68
N VAL A 263 -9.59 2.55 -1.23
CA VAL A 263 -9.20 1.17 -1.51
C VAL A 263 -7.93 1.13 -2.37
N GLY A 264 -6.98 0.27 -2.01
CA GLY A 264 -5.68 0.16 -2.67
C GLY A 264 -4.62 1.14 -2.14
N TYR A 265 -4.95 1.93 -1.11
CA TYR A 265 -4.00 2.76 -0.38
C TYR A 265 -3.67 2.18 0.99
N ARG A 266 -2.51 2.57 1.51
CA ARG A 266 -2.06 2.27 2.87
C ARG A 266 -1.70 3.53 3.63
N VAL A 267 -1.82 3.48 4.95
CA VAL A 267 -1.32 4.50 5.87
C VAL A 267 -0.38 3.85 6.86
N ASN A 268 0.71 4.54 7.18
CA ASN A 268 1.74 4.05 8.10
C ASN A 268 1.67 4.82 9.42
N GLY A 269 1.97 4.13 10.51
CA GLY A 269 2.38 4.70 11.78
C GLY A 269 3.68 4.05 12.24
N SER A 270 4.11 4.32 13.47
CA SER A 270 5.36 3.77 14.01
C SER A 270 5.32 2.23 14.05
N GLY A 271 6.05 1.59 13.13
CA GLY A 271 6.16 0.13 13.03
C GLY A 271 4.85 -0.58 12.64
N SER A 272 3.89 0.15 12.07
CA SER A 272 2.53 -0.32 11.83
C SER A 272 1.97 0.20 10.52
N THR A 273 1.17 -0.61 9.84
CA THR A 273 0.57 -0.25 8.55
C THR A 273 -0.87 -0.74 8.49
N CYS A 274 -1.75 0.10 7.98
CA CYS A 274 -3.11 -0.28 7.62
C CYS A 274 -3.35 -0.05 6.13
N MET A 275 -4.02 -1.00 5.49
CA MET A 275 -4.31 -1.04 4.07
C MET A 275 -5.83 -1.06 3.88
N ALA A 276 -6.36 -0.14 3.09
CA ALA A 276 -7.77 -0.16 2.73
C ALA A 276 -8.01 -1.21 1.64
N VAL A 277 -8.77 -2.25 1.97
CA VAL A 277 -9.19 -3.30 1.05
C VAL A 277 -10.66 -3.08 0.67
N THR A 278 -11.15 -3.82 -0.33
CA THR A 278 -12.57 -3.70 -0.72
C THR A 278 -13.47 -4.08 0.46
N GLY A 279 -14.36 -3.18 0.87
CA GLY A 279 -15.28 -3.40 1.99
C GLY A 279 -14.65 -3.51 3.38
N GLY A 280 -13.40 -3.08 3.57
CA GLY A 280 -12.78 -3.09 4.90
C GLY A 280 -11.31 -2.66 4.94
N VAL A 281 -10.54 -3.29 5.83
CA VAL A 281 -9.17 -2.92 6.15
C VAL A 281 -8.33 -4.13 6.56
N ALA A 282 -7.05 -4.12 6.21
CA ALA A 282 -6.06 -5.04 6.75
C ALA A 282 -4.98 -4.24 7.48
N CYS A 283 -4.77 -4.49 8.77
CA CYS A 283 -3.81 -3.78 9.59
C CYS A 283 -2.84 -4.75 10.24
N TYR A 284 -1.57 -4.37 10.31
CA TYR A 284 -0.57 -5.12 11.07
C TYR A 284 0.45 -4.17 11.68
N GLY A 285 1.18 -4.66 12.67
CA GLY A 285 2.40 -4.02 13.13
C GLY A 285 3.40 -5.04 13.62
N THR A 286 4.66 -4.60 13.63
CA THR A 286 5.80 -5.42 14.01
C THR A 286 6.57 -4.72 15.12
N LEU A 287 6.69 -5.38 16.27
CA LEU A 287 7.47 -4.89 17.40
C LEU A 287 8.38 -6.02 17.91
N ALA A 288 9.67 -5.73 18.05
CA ALA A 288 10.69 -6.70 18.49
C ALA A 288 10.66 -8.03 17.69
N GLY A 289 10.44 -7.94 16.37
CA GLY A 289 10.38 -9.08 15.46
C GLY A 289 9.07 -9.88 15.48
N ALA A 290 8.12 -9.54 16.36
CA ALA A 290 6.81 -10.17 16.39
C ALA A 290 5.80 -9.36 15.56
N THR A 291 5.25 -9.98 14.52
CA THR A 291 4.21 -9.40 13.66
C THR A 291 2.83 -9.88 14.09
N ARG A 292 1.86 -8.96 14.13
CA ARG A 292 0.47 -9.22 14.55
C ARG A 292 -0.47 -8.21 13.93
N GLY A 293 -1.72 -8.59 13.80
CA GLY A 293 -2.65 -7.78 13.04
C GLY A 293 -4.03 -8.39 12.94
N PHE A 294 -4.82 -7.80 12.05
CA PHE A 294 -6.18 -8.20 11.77
C PHE A 294 -6.57 -7.82 10.35
N GLN A 295 -7.59 -8.49 9.83
CA GLN A 295 -8.24 -8.17 8.57
C GLN A 295 -9.74 -8.14 8.80
N VAL A 296 -10.38 -7.07 8.34
CA VAL A 296 -11.82 -6.94 8.26
C VAL A 296 -12.20 -6.81 6.80
N GLY A 297 -13.16 -7.60 6.34
CA GLY A 297 -13.74 -7.48 5.02
C GLY A 297 -15.12 -8.11 4.95
N PRO A 298 -15.74 -8.12 3.76
CA PRO A 298 -17.10 -8.67 3.58
C PRO A 298 -17.23 -10.14 3.99
N GLU A 299 -16.15 -10.91 3.90
CA GLU A 299 -16.12 -12.35 4.23
C GLU A 299 -15.99 -12.62 5.73
N GLY A 300 -15.58 -11.63 6.53
CA GLY A 300 -15.42 -11.79 7.97
C GLY A 300 -14.33 -10.91 8.56
N THR A 301 -14.09 -11.13 9.86
CA THR A 301 -13.02 -10.51 10.62
C THR A 301 -12.09 -11.59 11.16
N THR A 302 -10.79 -11.41 10.96
CA THR A 302 -9.75 -12.34 11.44
C THR A 302 -8.64 -11.57 12.14
N THR A 303 -7.96 -12.23 13.08
CA THR A 303 -6.80 -11.70 13.81
C THR A 303 -5.66 -12.71 13.79
N PHE A 304 -4.42 -12.25 13.99
CA PHE A 304 -3.24 -13.11 14.08
C PHE A 304 -2.16 -12.51 14.98
N GLY A 305 -1.22 -13.35 15.43
CA GLY A 305 -0.07 -12.93 16.24
C GLY A 305 -0.39 -12.67 17.72
N GLY A 306 -1.27 -13.50 18.29
CA GLY A 306 -1.63 -13.56 19.71
C GLY A 306 -1.46 -14.96 20.28
#